data_AF-A0A8T4P302-F1
#
_entry.id   AF-A0A8T4P302-F1
#
_cell.length_a   1.000
_cell.length_b   1.000
_cell.length_c   1.000
_cell.angle_alpha   90.00
_cell.angle_beta   90.00
_cell.angle_gamma   90.00
#
_symmetry.space_group_name_H-M   'P 1'
#
loop_
_entity.id
_entity.type
_entity.pdbx_description
1 polymer ?
#
loop_
_entity_poly.entity_id
_entity_poly.type
_entity_poly.pdbx_seq_one_letter_code
_entity_poly.pdbx_strand_id
1 'polypeptide(L)'
;MDRVPDISDERLEQLAIQIRPVARFVGEKLHPGGELYYTKGPDNPRELRKKAYTWVAEPLRLATNLTHYNDITTYHEFGASVIFSATIAEVLAQIPEEDLERAVAFESLYYHLTSQDIIECYHKTATRLYERDCN
;
A
#
# COMPACT_ATOMS: atom_id res chain seq x y z
N MET A 1 -5.85 2.88 -21.04
CA MET A 1 -4.66 2.42 -20.31
C MET A 1 -4.36 3.48 -19.29
N ASP A 2 -4.71 3.22 -18.04
CA ASP A 2 -4.57 4.19 -16.97
C ASP A 2 -3.15 4.06 -16.42
N ARG A 3 -2.30 5.02 -16.81
CA ARG A 3 -0.93 5.16 -16.32
C ARG A 3 -0.99 5.49 -14.82
N VAL A 4 -0.03 5.01 -14.02
CA VAL A 4 0.08 5.45 -12.63
C VAL A 4 0.18 6.98 -12.62
N PRO A 5 -0.70 7.70 -11.88
CA PRO A 5 -0.66 9.14 -11.83
C PRO A 5 0.69 9.64 -11.33
N ASP A 6 1.17 10.74 -11.92
CA ASP A 6 2.33 11.42 -11.37
C ASP A 6 1.94 12.20 -10.11
N ILE A 7 2.83 12.25 -9.13
CA ILE A 7 2.65 12.91 -7.84
C ILE A 7 3.92 13.69 -7.54
N SER A 8 3.83 14.94 -7.06
CA SER A 8 5.03 15.69 -6.68
C SER A 8 5.67 15.11 -5.42
N ASP A 9 6.97 15.34 -5.22
CA ASP A 9 7.66 14.87 -4.01
C ASP A 9 7.07 15.50 -2.73
N GLU A 10 6.69 16.79 -2.76
CA GLU A 10 6.06 17.45 -1.62
C GLU A 10 4.70 16.82 -1.27
N ARG A 11 3.87 16.53 -2.29
CA ARG A 11 2.57 15.91 -2.07
C ARG A 11 2.72 14.48 -1.56
N LEU A 12 3.67 13.74 -2.12
CA LEU A 12 3.99 12.39 -1.70
C LEU A 12 4.44 12.35 -0.23
N GLU A 13 5.32 13.27 0.17
CA GLU A 13 5.77 13.38 1.57
C GLU A 13 4.62 13.70 2.52
N GLN A 14 3.74 14.65 2.16
CA GLN A 14 2.55 14.97 2.95
C GLN A 14 1.64 13.76 3.14
N LEU A 15 1.34 13.05 2.05
CA LEU A 15 0.49 11.86 2.10
C LEU A 15 1.15 10.73 2.88
N ALA A 16 2.46 10.51 2.76
CA ALA A 16 3.17 9.46 3.49
C ALA A 16 3.23 9.69 5.01
N ILE A 17 3.13 10.95 5.46
CA ILE A 17 2.99 11.29 6.88
C ILE A 17 1.60 10.91 7.40
N GLN A 18 0.57 11.17 6.59
CA GLN A 18 -0.83 10.99 6.93
C GLN A 18 -1.30 9.54 6.82
N ILE A 19 -0.96 8.89 5.70
CA ILE A 19 -1.46 7.58 5.29
C ILE A 19 -0.29 6.59 5.32
N ARG A 20 -0.30 5.73 6.33
CA ARG A 20 0.83 4.82 6.57
C ARG A 20 0.58 3.42 5.99
N PRO A 21 1.60 2.77 5.44
CA PRO A 21 1.49 1.37 5.09
C PRO A 21 1.26 0.50 6.33
N VAL A 22 0.36 -0.46 6.20
CA VAL A 22 0.13 -1.55 7.15
C VAL A 22 0.22 -2.88 6.41
N ALA A 23 0.54 -3.93 7.16
CA ALA A 23 0.59 -5.29 6.64
C ALA A 23 0.28 -6.30 7.74
N ARG A 24 -0.14 -7.51 7.35
CA ARG A 24 -0.46 -8.59 8.29
C ARG A 24 0.71 -9.50 8.56
N PHE A 25 0.92 -9.80 9.84
CA PHE A 25 2.02 -10.64 10.32
C PHE A 25 1.55 -11.77 11.23
N VAL A 26 2.25 -12.90 11.15
CA VAL A 26 2.25 -13.97 12.18
C VAL A 26 3.68 -14.11 12.67
N GLY A 27 3.94 -13.65 13.89
CA GLY A 27 5.32 -13.41 14.36
C GLY A 27 5.98 -12.32 13.51
N GLU A 28 7.15 -12.60 12.94
CA GLU A 28 7.90 -11.67 12.08
C GLU A 28 7.65 -11.88 10.58
N LYS A 29 6.73 -12.77 10.20
CA LYS A 29 6.48 -13.14 8.80
C LYS A 29 5.18 -12.56 8.29
N LEU A 30 5.21 -11.98 7.09
CA LEU A 30 4.00 -11.56 6.38
C LEU A 30 3.07 -12.75 6.16
N HIS A 31 1.80 -12.59 6.53
CA HIS A 31 0.81 -13.65 6.42
C HIS A 31 -0.61 -13.05 6.34
N PRO A 32 -1.43 -13.41 5.34
CA PRO A 32 -2.75 -12.81 5.13
C PRO A 32 -3.75 -13.07 6.27
N GLY A 33 -3.59 -14.18 7.00
CA GLY A 33 -4.37 -14.48 8.21
C GLY A 33 -3.80 -13.88 9.50
N GLY A 34 -2.80 -13.00 9.39
CA GLY A 34 -2.11 -12.41 10.54
C GLY A 34 -2.80 -11.19 11.14
N GLU A 35 -2.25 -10.75 12.26
CA GLU A 35 -2.59 -9.49 12.90
C GLU A 35 -2.06 -8.31 12.10
N LEU A 36 -2.78 -7.19 12.10
CA LEU A 36 -2.42 -6.00 11.32
C LEU A 36 -1.41 -5.14 12.11
N TYR A 37 -0.25 -4.87 11.52
CA TYR A 37 0.78 -4.02 12.10
C TYR A 37 1.03 -2.80 11.20
N TYR A 38 1.36 -1.67 11.84
CA TYR A 38 2.09 -0.62 11.14
C TYR A 38 3.46 -1.16 10.77
N THR A 39 3.83 -0.98 9.51
CA THR A 39 5.18 -1.35 9.06
C THR A 39 6.13 -0.19 9.31
N LYS A 40 7.40 -0.50 9.56
CA LYS A 40 8.45 0.53 9.50
C LYS A 40 8.43 1.15 8.10
N GLY A 41 8.10 2.44 8.03
CA GLY A 41 8.13 3.19 6.78
C GLY A 41 9.57 3.43 6.31
N PRO A 42 9.77 3.89 5.07
CA PRO A 42 11.09 4.28 4.60
C PRO A 42 11.66 5.45 5.40
N ASP A 43 12.96 5.41 5.68
CA ASP A 43 13.67 6.45 6.44
C ASP A 43 13.94 7.72 5.59
N ASN A 44 13.64 7.70 4.28
CA ASN A 44 13.85 8.80 3.35
C ASN A 44 12.77 8.82 2.25
N PRO A 45 12.22 10.01 1.89
CA PRO A 45 11.28 10.18 0.77
C PRO A 45 11.69 9.51 -0.55
N ARG A 46 13.00 9.49 -0.87
CA ARG A 46 13.53 8.83 -2.07
C ARG A 46 13.23 7.33 -2.14
N GLU A 47 12.98 6.69 -1.01
CA GLU A 47 12.65 5.27 -0.95
C GLU A 47 11.16 4.99 -1.21
N LEU A 48 10.28 5.99 -1.03
CA LEU A 48 8.83 5.87 -1.30
C LEU A 48 8.54 5.45 -2.74
N ARG A 49 9.40 5.84 -3.70
CA ARG A 49 9.32 5.51 -5.13
C ARG A 49 10.14 4.30 -5.57
N LYS A 50 11.03 3.78 -4.71
CA LYS A 50 12.06 2.80 -5.11
C LYS A 50 11.91 1.44 -4.43
N LYS A 51 11.18 1.38 -3.31
CA LYS A 51 11.01 0.16 -2.54
C LYS A 51 9.55 -0.22 -2.45
N ALA A 52 9.29 -1.46 -2.87
CA ALA A 52 8.12 -2.22 -2.46
C ALA A 52 8.11 -2.35 -0.93
N TYR A 53 7.13 -1.74 -0.25
CA TYR A 53 7.15 -1.71 1.22
C TYR A 53 6.95 -3.10 1.83
N THR A 54 6.26 -4.00 1.12
CA THR A 54 6.02 -5.37 1.60
C THR A 54 7.26 -6.27 1.49
N TRP A 55 8.30 -5.89 0.73
CA TRP A 55 9.52 -6.70 0.61
C TRP A 55 10.49 -6.50 1.79
N VAL A 56 10.34 -5.39 2.51
CA VAL A 56 11.18 -4.99 3.64
C VAL A 56 10.32 -4.64 4.86
N ALA A 57 9.08 -5.15 4.90
CA ALA A 57 8.13 -4.81 5.94
C ALA A 57 8.56 -5.43 7.27
N GLU A 58 9.00 -4.58 8.20
CA GLU A 58 9.22 -4.95 9.60
C GLU A 58 8.01 -4.51 10.42
N PRO A 59 7.41 -5.41 11.23
CA PRO A 59 6.30 -5.03 12.10
C PRO A 59 6.80 -4.08 13.18
N LEU A 60 6.23 -2.87 13.24
CA LEU A 60 6.61 -1.85 14.24
C LEU A 60 5.74 -1.94 15.49
N ARG A 61 4.43 -1.85 15.31
CA ARG A 61 3.43 -1.93 16.39
C ARG A 61 2.09 -2.39 15.85
N LEU A 62 1.32 -3.07 16.69
CA LEU A 62 -0.02 -3.52 16.36
C LEU A 62 -0.92 -2.32 16.00
N ALA A 63 -1.71 -2.47 14.94
CA ALA A 63 -2.63 -1.46 14.44
C ALA A 63 -4.05 -1.76 14.96
N THR A 64 -4.27 -1.50 16.24
CA THR A 64 -5.52 -1.86 16.96
C THR A 64 -6.69 -0.90 16.75
N ASN A 65 -6.46 0.23 16.08
CA ASN A 65 -7.40 1.35 16.00
C ASN A 65 -7.79 1.70 14.55
N LEU A 66 -7.84 0.69 13.67
CA LEU A 66 -8.07 0.84 12.25
C LEU A 66 -9.30 0.02 11.82
N THR A 67 -10.24 0.69 11.17
CA THR A 67 -11.38 0.05 10.51
C THR A 67 -11.21 0.14 8.99
N HIS A 68 -11.31 -1.01 8.33
CA HIS A 68 -11.39 -1.07 6.88
C HIS A 68 -12.71 -0.44 6.42
N TYR A 69 -12.63 0.51 5.47
CA TYR A 69 -13.83 1.18 4.95
C TYR A 69 -13.95 1.14 3.42
N ASN A 70 -12.86 0.96 2.67
CA ASN A 70 -12.89 0.91 1.22
C ASN A 70 -11.77 0.01 0.67
N ASP A 71 -12.03 -0.65 -0.47
CA ASP A 71 -11.05 -1.39 -1.26
C ASP A 71 -10.98 -0.74 -2.65
N ILE A 72 -9.85 -0.15 -3.02
CA ILE A 72 -9.61 0.45 -4.33
C ILE A 72 -8.76 -0.46 -5.21
N THR A 73 -8.86 -0.27 -6.53
CA THR A 73 -7.92 -0.88 -7.47
C THR A 73 -6.72 0.05 -7.66
N THR A 74 -5.51 -0.50 -7.56
CA THR A 74 -4.28 0.22 -7.90
C THR A 74 -3.47 -0.56 -8.94
N TYR A 75 -2.74 0.19 -9.76
CA TYR A 75 -1.89 -0.28 -10.84
C TYR A 75 -0.44 0.01 -10.51
N HIS A 76 0.49 -0.85 -10.93
CA HIS A 76 1.90 -0.57 -10.68
C HIS A 76 2.81 -1.03 -11.80
N GLU A 77 3.90 -0.30 -11.92
CA GLU A 77 4.95 -0.46 -12.92
C GLU A 77 6.13 -1.25 -12.34
N PHE A 78 6.24 -1.33 -11.01
CA PHE A 78 7.38 -1.92 -10.32
C PHE A 78 7.16 -3.39 -9.88
N GLY A 79 7.94 -4.33 -10.44
CA GLY A 79 8.07 -5.70 -9.92
C GLY A 79 8.68 -6.69 -10.92
N ALA A 80 9.19 -7.81 -10.41
CA ALA A 80 9.57 -8.95 -11.23
C ALA A 80 8.30 -9.72 -11.65
N SER A 81 8.34 -10.42 -12.78
CA SER A 81 7.20 -11.17 -13.38
C SER A 81 6.55 -12.24 -12.49
N VAL A 82 7.03 -12.47 -11.26
CA VAL A 82 6.64 -13.57 -10.37
C VAL A 82 6.28 -13.18 -8.93
N ILE A 83 6.78 -12.05 -8.41
CA ILE A 83 6.43 -11.55 -7.08
C ILE A 83 6.38 -10.02 -7.21
N PHE A 84 5.22 -9.43 -6.92
CA PHE A 84 4.94 -8.04 -7.23
C PHE A 84 4.50 -7.30 -5.98
N SER A 85 5.03 -6.10 -5.77
CA SER A 85 4.58 -5.22 -4.70
C SER A 85 4.74 -3.79 -5.16
N ALA A 86 3.64 -3.06 -5.09
CA ALA A 86 3.58 -1.63 -5.20
C ALA A 86 4.63 -0.93 -4.35
N THR A 87 5.21 0.12 -4.89
CA THR A 87 5.86 1.16 -4.07
C THR A 87 4.79 1.98 -3.35
N ILE A 88 5.18 2.61 -2.25
CA ILE A 88 4.25 3.47 -1.49
C ILE A 88 3.78 4.64 -2.37
N ALA A 89 4.66 5.20 -3.20
CA ALA A 89 4.32 6.29 -4.10
C ALA A 89 3.22 5.92 -5.10
N GLU A 90 3.31 4.73 -5.70
CA GLU A 90 2.29 4.26 -6.65
C GLU A 90 0.93 4.11 -5.97
N VAL A 91 0.88 3.58 -4.74
CA VAL A 91 -0.38 3.46 -4.01
C VAL A 91 -0.95 4.85 -3.68
N LEU A 92 -0.14 5.72 -3.05
CA LEU A 92 -0.60 7.03 -2.60
C LEU A 92 -1.07 7.93 -3.75
N ALA A 93 -0.44 7.83 -4.93
CA ALA A 93 -0.83 8.57 -6.12
C ALA A 93 -2.20 8.16 -6.70
N GLN A 94 -2.71 6.99 -6.31
CA GLN A 94 -3.95 6.41 -6.83
C GLN A 94 -5.10 6.41 -5.81
N ILE A 95 -4.88 6.90 -4.59
CA ILE A 95 -5.97 7.08 -3.63
C ILE A 95 -6.88 8.23 -4.13
N PRO A 96 -8.19 8.00 -4.31
CA PRO A 96 -9.14 9.03 -4.74
C PRO A 96 -9.12 10.25 -3.81
N GLU A 97 -9.33 11.46 -4.34
CA GLU A 97 -9.28 12.68 -3.53
C GLU A 97 -10.26 12.66 -2.36
N GLU A 98 -11.46 12.09 -2.56
CA GLU A 98 -12.48 11.91 -1.52
C GLU A 98 -12.05 10.98 -0.37
N ASP A 99 -11.08 10.11 -0.61
CA ASP A 99 -10.55 9.17 0.36
C ASP A 99 -9.36 9.74 1.15
N LEU A 100 -8.68 10.76 0.61
CA LEU A 100 -7.45 11.31 1.21
C LEU A 100 -7.68 11.93 2.60
N GLU A 101 -8.88 12.42 2.90
CA GLU A 101 -9.19 12.98 4.22
C GLU A 101 -9.51 11.91 5.28
N ARG A 102 -9.95 10.73 4.85
CA ARG A 102 -10.40 9.64 5.73
C ARG A 102 -9.32 8.58 5.94
N ALA A 103 -8.56 8.28 4.89
CA ALA A 103 -7.52 7.28 4.92
C ALA A 103 -6.39 7.69 5.89
N VAL A 104 -6.06 6.80 6.81
CA VAL A 104 -4.90 6.93 7.71
C VAL A 104 -3.90 5.79 7.53
N ALA A 105 -4.32 4.72 6.85
CA ALA A 105 -3.47 3.60 6.51
C ALA A 105 -3.96 2.85 5.28
N PHE A 106 -3.07 2.08 4.66
CA PHE A 106 -3.41 1.21 3.54
C PHE A 106 -2.70 -0.15 3.60
N GLU A 107 -3.35 -1.19 3.06
CA GLU A 107 -2.80 -2.54 2.89
C GLU A 107 -2.92 -2.96 1.42
N SER A 108 -1.81 -3.29 0.76
CA SER A 108 -1.86 -3.98 -0.53
C SER A 108 -2.23 -5.45 -0.32
N LEU A 109 -3.35 -5.86 -0.89
CA LEU A 109 -3.84 -7.22 -0.78
C LEU A 109 -3.19 -8.09 -1.86
N TYR A 110 -2.48 -9.13 -1.43
CA TYR A 110 -1.95 -10.15 -2.35
C TYR A 110 -3.10 -11.01 -2.88
N TYR A 111 -3.82 -10.54 -3.89
CA TYR A 111 -4.67 -11.43 -4.68
C TYR A 111 -3.77 -12.33 -5.51
N HIS A 112 -4.11 -13.62 -5.57
CA HIS A 112 -3.55 -14.52 -6.57
C HIS A 112 -3.85 -13.93 -7.95
N LEU A 113 -2.87 -13.25 -8.53
CA LEU A 113 -2.94 -12.76 -9.90
C LEU A 113 -3.36 -13.95 -10.76
N THR A 114 -4.54 -13.85 -11.36
CA THR A 114 -4.92 -14.83 -12.37
C THR A 114 -4.05 -14.55 -13.60
N SER A 115 -3.84 -15.55 -14.45
CA SER A 115 -3.09 -15.36 -15.71
C SER A 115 -3.72 -14.30 -16.64
N GLN A 116 -4.95 -13.87 -16.34
CA GLN A 116 -5.69 -12.83 -17.03
C GLN A 116 -5.45 -11.42 -16.44
N ASP A 117 -4.80 -11.30 -15.29
CA ASP A 117 -4.37 -10.04 -14.67
C ASP A 117 -2.97 -9.60 -15.14
N ILE A 118 -2.31 -10.43 -15.96
CA ILE A 118 -1.06 -10.12 -16.67
C ILE A 118 -1.41 -9.73 -18.11
N ILE A 119 -2.26 -8.73 -18.27
CA ILE A 119 -2.54 -8.14 -19.57
C ILE A 119 -1.77 -6.83 -19.62
N GLU A 120 -0.80 -6.76 -20.53
CA GLU A 120 -0.12 -5.51 -20.95
C GLU A 120 0.72 -4.82 -19.86
N CYS A 121 1.89 -5.35 -19.48
CA CYS A 121 2.98 -4.63 -18.80
C CYS A 121 2.70 -3.89 -17.46
N TYR A 122 1.45 -3.88 -16.98
CA TYR A 122 1.02 -3.32 -15.69
C TYR A 122 0.34 -4.43 -14.91
N HIS A 123 0.62 -4.54 -13.60
CA HIS A 123 -0.12 -5.45 -12.75
C HIS A 123 -1.12 -4.68 -11.89
N LYS A 124 -2.32 -5.23 -11.78
CA LYS A 124 -3.42 -4.72 -10.97
C LYS A 124 -3.39 -5.39 -9.60
N THR A 125 -3.55 -4.61 -8.53
CA THR A 125 -3.80 -5.14 -7.18
C THR A 125 -5.00 -4.43 -6.53
N ALA A 126 -5.54 -5.02 -5.48
CA ALA A 126 -6.46 -4.28 -4.61
C ALA A 126 -5.67 -3.67 -3.46
N THR A 127 -5.99 -2.42 -3.14
CA THR A 127 -5.49 -1.71 -1.97
C THR A 127 -6.65 -1.44 -1.04
N ARG A 128 -6.52 -1.94 0.17
CA ARG A 128 -7.44 -1.69 1.25
C ARG A 128 -7.10 -0.40 1.96
N LEU A 129 -8.10 0.46 2.18
CA LEU A 129 -7.98 1.71 2.91
C LEU A 129 -8.61 1.59 4.29
N TYR A 130 -7.96 2.23 5.26
CA TYR A 130 -8.36 2.22 6.66
C TYR A 130 -8.54 3.63 7.18
N GLU A 131 -9.57 3.82 8.00
CA GLU A 131 -9.80 5.02 8.80
C GLU A 131 -9.54 4.72 10.29
N ARG A 132 -9.38 5.76 11.11
CA ARG A 132 -9.26 5.56 12.56
C ARG A 132 -10.62 5.23 13.15
N ASP A 133 -10.64 4.29 14.09
CA ASP A 133 -11.83 4.02 14.89
C ASP A 133 -12.25 5.30 15.63
N CYS A 134 -13.52 5.69 15.50
CA CYS A 134 -14.13 6.68 16.35
C CYS A 134 -14.57 5.99 17.66
N ASN A 135 -13.65 5.83 18.61
CA ASN A 135 -13.99 5.53 20.01
C ASN A 135 -14.10 6.82 20.81
#